data_AF-A0AAU8WTV4-F1
#
_entry.id   AF-A0AAU8WTV4-F1
#
_cell.length_a   1.000
_cell.length_b   1.000
_cell.length_c   1.000
_cell.angle_alpha   90.00
_cell.angle_beta   90.00
_cell.angle_gamma   90.00
#
_symmetry.space_group_name_H-M   'P 1'
#
loop_
_entity.id
_entity.type
_entity.pdbx_description
1 polymer ?
#
loop_
_entity_poly.entity_id
_entity_poly.type
_entity_poly.pdbx_seq_one_letter_code
_entity_poly.pdbx_strand_id
1 'polypeptide(L)'
;MKYNKLERMSSLIEWILLFALLATPIMTVLGTWSHLLGGSDYLQDELISALAQEGDKVLNGVPLTMGEATAAQQAVPTPSLSDYPLDLGTRLLATLVMLLPDLVFMLILWQLHQLFRGYRHAMLFTFSQIRRYRLIGLLLCASFVTKIITTPLLDTVLTLPGPELHGTINIGSSDFQLLLAGLIVSALALVMREAKQLADEQQLTV
;
A
#
# COMPACT_ATOMS: atom_id res chain seq x y z
N MET A 1 19.03 -24.43 -30.73
CA MET A 1 18.29 -23.15 -30.91
C MET A 1 17.17 -22.86 -29.88
N LYS A 2 16.86 -23.71 -28.87
CA LYS A 2 15.81 -23.42 -27.86
C LYS A 2 16.22 -22.49 -26.71
N TYR A 3 17.51 -22.27 -26.48
CA TYR A 3 18.01 -21.45 -25.36
C TYR A 3 17.65 -19.94 -25.46
N ASN A 4 17.61 -19.39 -26.67
CA ASN A 4 17.41 -17.94 -26.89
C ASN A 4 15.99 -17.47 -26.49
N LYS A 5 14.97 -18.35 -26.55
CA LYS A 5 13.59 -17.96 -26.23
C LYS A 5 13.36 -17.83 -24.72
N LEU A 6 13.92 -18.73 -23.91
CA LEU A 6 13.80 -18.69 -22.44
C LEU A 6 14.58 -17.52 -21.84
N GLU A 7 15.75 -17.22 -22.39
CA GLU A 7 16.57 -16.09 -21.96
C GLU A 7 15.92 -14.73 -22.28
N ARG A 8 15.37 -14.57 -23.49
CA ARG A 8 14.60 -13.37 -23.86
C ARG A 8 13.34 -13.20 -23.02
N MET A 9 12.60 -14.28 -22.73
CA MET A 9 11.41 -14.20 -21.87
C MET A 9 11.76 -13.84 -20.42
N SER A 10 12.85 -14.39 -19.88
CA SER A 10 13.34 -14.00 -18.55
C SER A 10 13.77 -12.54 -18.50
N SER A 11 14.49 -12.06 -19.52
CA SER A 11 14.93 -10.67 -19.60
C SER A 11 13.75 -9.69 -19.72
N LEU A 12 12.69 -10.07 -20.45
CA LEU A 12 11.44 -9.31 -20.53
C LEU A 12 10.73 -9.20 -19.18
N ILE A 13 10.61 -10.31 -18.44
CA ILE A 13 9.98 -10.31 -17.11
C ILE A 13 10.79 -9.45 -16.14
N GLU A 14 12.11 -9.56 -16.18
CA GLU A 14 13.02 -8.73 -15.38
C GLU A 14 12.84 -7.23 -15.69
N TRP A 15 12.78 -6.86 -16.98
CA TRP A 15 12.54 -5.47 -17.38
C TRP A 15 11.16 -4.96 -16.96
N ILE A 16 10.11 -5.78 -17.11
CA ILE A 16 8.75 -5.44 -16.67
C ILE A 16 8.70 -5.23 -15.16
N LEU A 17 9.35 -6.09 -14.37
CA LEU A 17 9.39 -5.96 -12.92
C LEU A 17 10.19 -4.73 -12.49
N LEU A 18 11.32 -4.45 -13.12
CA LEU A 18 12.11 -3.24 -12.85
C LEU A 18 11.35 -1.96 -13.23
N PHE A 19 10.65 -1.99 -14.37
CA PHE A 19 9.79 -0.89 -14.78
C PHE A 19 8.66 -0.67 -13.77
N ALA A 20 7.96 -1.74 -13.37
CA ALA A 20 6.89 -1.66 -12.36
C ALA A 20 7.42 -1.15 -11.00
N LEU A 21 8.64 -1.58 -10.62
CA LEU A 21 9.32 -1.16 -9.40
C LEU A 21 9.70 0.33 -9.41
N LEU A 22 10.07 0.88 -10.57
CA LEU A 22 10.39 2.30 -10.72
C LEU A 22 9.14 3.17 -10.90
N ALA A 23 8.10 2.62 -11.54
CA ALA A 23 6.90 3.36 -11.88
C ALA A 23 6.13 3.84 -10.64
N THR A 24 5.99 3.01 -9.61
CA THR A 24 5.26 3.36 -8.38
C THR A 24 5.81 4.60 -7.67
N PRO A 25 7.10 4.67 -7.25
CA PRO A 25 7.61 5.86 -6.56
C PRO A 25 7.61 7.09 -7.48
N ILE A 26 7.81 6.91 -8.79
CA ILE A 26 7.73 8.01 -9.75
C ILE A 26 6.31 8.58 -9.81
N MET A 27 5.28 7.73 -9.86
CA MET A 27 3.88 8.18 -9.90
C MET A 27 3.49 8.91 -8.62
N THR A 28 3.92 8.41 -7.45
CA THR A 28 3.66 9.05 -6.16
C THR A 28 4.32 10.43 -6.06
N VAL A 29 5.57 10.56 -6.50
CA VAL A 29 6.27 11.85 -6.55
C VAL A 29 5.64 12.78 -7.60
N LEU A 30 5.31 12.30 -8.80
CA LEU A 30 4.65 13.14 -9.80
C LEU A 30 3.29 13.64 -9.33
N GLY A 31 2.51 12.80 -8.65
CA GLY A 31 1.18 13.15 -8.15
C GLY A 31 1.23 14.19 -7.03
N THR A 32 2.15 14.05 -6.09
CA THR A 32 2.30 14.98 -4.95
C THR A 32 2.89 16.34 -5.35
N TRP A 33 3.65 16.39 -6.45
CA TRP A 33 4.30 17.60 -6.95
C TRP A 33 3.72 18.11 -8.27
N SER A 34 2.62 17.52 -8.75
CA SER A 34 1.93 17.87 -10.00
C SER A 34 1.55 19.36 -10.09
N HIS A 35 1.26 20.00 -8.95
CA HIS A 35 0.94 21.43 -8.89
C HIS A 35 2.06 22.32 -9.42
N LEU A 36 3.35 21.94 -9.26
CA LEU A 36 4.49 22.66 -9.83
C LEU A 36 4.54 22.60 -11.36
N LEU A 37 3.91 21.58 -11.93
CA LEU A 37 3.81 21.33 -13.37
C LEU A 37 2.49 21.85 -13.96
N GLY A 38 1.67 22.53 -13.15
CA GLY A 38 0.35 23.05 -13.55
C GLY A 38 -0.78 21.99 -13.56
N GLY A 39 -0.58 20.84 -12.92
CA GLY A 39 -1.60 19.80 -12.72
C GLY A 39 -2.47 20.02 -11.48
N SER A 40 -3.48 19.16 -11.27
CA SER A 40 -4.31 19.15 -10.06
C SER A 40 -3.49 18.71 -8.84
N ASP A 41 -3.67 19.39 -7.70
CA ASP A 41 -2.91 19.13 -6.48
C ASP A 41 -3.53 17.95 -5.72
N TYR A 42 -2.94 16.76 -5.90
CA TYR A 42 -3.47 15.51 -5.31
C TYR A 42 -3.65 15.61 -3.78
N LEU A 43 -2.75 16.34 -3.10
CA LEU A 43 -2.84 16.55 -1.66
C LEU A 43 -4.02 17.46 -1.27
N GLN A 44 -4.45 18.38 -2.13
CA GLN A 44 -5.65 19.19 -1.88
C GLN A 44 -6.91 18.36 -2.07
N ASP A 45 -6.97 17.52 -3.10
CA ASP A 45 -8.11 16.63 -3.32
C ASP A 45 -8.27 15.64 -2.15
N GLU A 46 -7.16 15.07 -1.66
CA GLU A 46 -7.16 14.18 -0.49
C GLU A 46 -7.63 14.93 0.77
N LEU A 47 -7.14 16.16 1.01
CA LEU A 47 -7.59 17.01 2.13
C LEU A 47 -9.10 17.32 2.05
N ILE A 48 -9.60 17.66 0.86
CA ILE A 48 -11.04 17.90 0.65
C ILE A 48 -11.84 16.63 0.97
N SER A 49 -11.35 15.46 0.57
CA SER A 49 -12.01 14.18 0.86
C SER A 49 -12.02 13.87 2.36
N ALA A 50 -10.92 14.13 3.07
CA ALA A 50 -10.82 13.97 4.52
C ALA A 50 -11.80 14.88 5.27
N LEU A 51 -11.91 16.15 4.84
CA LEU A 51 -12.86 17.12 5.40
C LEU A 51 -14.32 16.77 5.05
N ALA A 52 -14.58 16.22 3.85
CA ALA A 52 -15.94 15.83 3.42
C ALA A 52 -16.48 14.61 4.17
N GLN A 53 -15.61 13.64 4.50
CA GLN A 53 -16.01 12.41 5.18
C GLN A 53 -16.40 12.65 6.65
N GLU A 54 -15.94 13.74 7.27
CA GLU A 54 -16.37 14.19 8.61
C GLU A 54 -17.81 14.74 8.59
N GLY A 55 -18.22 15.41 7.50
CA GLY A 55 -19.57 15.92 7.31
C GLY A 55 -20.64 14.83 7.16
N ASP A 56 -20.24 13.61 6.81
CA ASP A 56 -21.11 12.44 6.62
C ASP A 56 -21.20 11.53 7.85
N LYS A 57 -20.83 12.01 9.05
CA LYS A 57 -21.26 11.39 10.33
C LYS A 57 -22.75 11.64 10.59
N VAL A 58 -23.60 11.38 9.60
CA VAL A 58 -25.06 11.50 9.67
C VAL A 58 -25.67 10.12 9.43
N LEU A 59 -25.93 9.39 10.51
CA LEU A 59 -26.64 8.12 10.39
C LEU A 59 -28.11 8.42 10.09
N ASN A 60 -28.52 8.24 8.83
CA ASN A 60 -29.93 8.29 8.42
C ASN A 60 -30.63 9.64 8.76
N GLY A 61 -29.96 10.76 8.49
CA GLY A 61 -30.49 12.11 8.72
C GLY A 61 -30.55 12.55 10.20
N VAL A 62 -30.02 11.75 11.12
CA VAL A 62 -29.97 12.08 12.55
C VAL A 62 -28.53 12.38 12.97
N PRO A 63 -28.19 13.63 13.34
CA PRO A 63 -26.90 13.95 13.92
C PRO A 63 -26.76 13.25 15.26
N LEU A 64 -25.63 12.57 15.49
CA LEU A 64 -25.34 11.85 16.75
C LEU A 64 -25.02 12.78 17.93
N THR A 65 -25.26 14.09 17.79
CA THR A 65 -25.17 15.06 18.88
C THR A 65 -26.51 15.08 19.61
N MET A 66 -26.67 14.21 20.61
CA MET A 66 -27.78 14.31 21.56
C MET A 66 -27.55 15.54 22.46
N GLY A 67 -28.06 16.69 22.02
CA GLY A 67 -28.06 17.93 22.78
C GLY A 67 -28.39 19.12 21.91
N GLU A 68 -29.57 19.72 22.15
CA GLU A 68 -29.98 21.06 21.71
C GLU A 68 -30.34 21.28 20.24
N ALA A 69 -31.55 20.85 19.91
CA ALA A 69 -32.38 21.58 18.96
C ALA A 69 -32.84 22.91 19.58
N THR A 70 -32.03 23.97 19.46
CA THR A 70 -32.53 25.37 19.55
C THR A 70 -31.64 26.33 18.77
N ALA A 71 -32.22 26.86 17.68
CA ALA A 71 -32.08 28.24 17.20
C ALA A 71 -30.65 28.83 17.10
N ALA A 72 -29.94 28.46 16.03
CA ALA A 72 -29.28 29.38 15.12
C ALA A 72 -28.67 28.55 13.98
N GLN A 73 -28.78 29.01 12.73
CA GLN A 73 -27.71 28.78 11.76
C GLN A 73 -26.44 29.46 12.32
N GLN A 74 -25.79 28.84 13.30
CA GLN A 74 -24.37 29.02 13.49
C GLN A 74 -23.75 28.25 12.35
N ALA A 75 -23.27 28.99 11.35
CA ALA A 75 -22.32 28.47 10.40
C ALA A 75 -21.22 27.77 11.20
N VAL A 76 -21.29 26.45 11.30
CA VAL A 76 -20.11 25.63 11.52
C VAL A 76 -19.14 26.15 10.46
N PRO A 77 -17.98 26.73 10.84
CA PRO A 77 -17.06 27.23 9.84
C PRO A 77 -16.69 26.03 8.99
N THR A 78 -17.23 25.98 7.77
CA THR A 78 -16.77 25.02 6.76
C THR A 78 -15.28 25.26 6.67
N PRO A 79 -14.43 24.28 7.03
CA PRO A 79 -12.99 24.46 7.04
C PRO A 79 -12.59 24.95 5.65
N SER A 80 -12.10 26.18 5.59
CA SER A 80 -11.74 26.80 4.32
C SER A 80 -10.34 26.33 3.95
N LEU A 81 -10.09 26.05 2.66
CA LEU A 81 -8.74 25.64 2.19
C LEU A 81 -7.64 26.63 2.61
N SER A 82 -8.00 27.88 2.92
CA SER A 82 -7.11 28.92 3.46
C SER A 82 -6.64 28.68 4.89
N ASP A 83 -7.35 27.88 5.69
CA ASP A 83 -7.00 27.60 7.09
C ASP A 83 -5.95 26.48 7.23
N TYR A 84 -5.67 25.75 6.14
CA TYR A 84 -4.68 24.68 6.08
C TYR A 84 -3.57 25.06 5.09
N PRO A 85 -2.58 25.88 5.51
CA PRO A 85 -1.44 26.17 4.65
C PRO A 85 -0.66 24.88 4.40
N LEU A 86 -0.69 24.38 3.16
CA LEU A 86 0.19 23.30 2.70
C LEU A 86 1.62 23.84 2.54
N ASP A 87 2.31 23.98 3.68
CA ASP A 87 3.73 24.30 3.71
C ASP A 87 4.56 23.19 3.03
N LEU A 88 5.76 23.56 2.55
CA LEU A 88 6.69 22.62 1.91
C LEU A 88 7.09 21.49 2.87
N GLY A 89 7.18 21.76 4.17
CA GLY A 89 7.45 20.74 5.18
C GLY A 89 6.34 19.69 5.27
N THR A 90 5.08 20.13 5.28
CA THR A 90 3.91 19.25 5.31
C THR A 90 3.82 18.41 4.05
N ARG A 91 4.10 19.01 2.88
CA ARG A 91 4.17 18.29 1.60
C ARG A 91 5.23 17.20 1.62
N LEU A 92 6.45 17.51 2.09
CA LEU A 92 7.53 16.52 2.21
C LEU A 92 7.16 15.37 3.15
N LEU A 93 6.58 15.67 4.32
CA LEU A 93 6.11 14.64 5.24
C LEU A 93 5.00 13.78 4.64
N ALA A 94 4.01 14.40 3.98
CA ALA A 94 2.94 13.68 3.30
C ALA A 94 3.50 12.76 2.19
N THR A 95 4.47 13.25 1.40
CA THR A 95 5.13 12.41 0.38
C THR A 95 5.88 11.23 1.00
N LEU A 96 6.54 11.43 2.15
CA LEU A 96 7.26 10.36 2.84
C LEU A 96 6.30 9.30 3.40
N VAL A 97 5.15 9.74 3.90
CA VAL A 97 4.07 8.86 4.37
C VAL A 97 3.46 8.08 3.21
N MET A 98 3.21 8.70 2.06
CA MET A 98 2.73 8.01 0.86
C MET A 98 3.75 7.02 0.28
N LEU A 99 5.05 7.25 0.49
CA LEU A 99 6.11 6.35 0.03
C LEU A 99 6.20 5.03 0.83
N LEU A 100 5.69 5.00 2.05
CA LEU A 100 5.73 3.81 2.92
C LEU A 100 5.08 2.57 2.29
N PRO A 101 3.81 2.62 1.84
CA PRO A 101 3.19 1.48 1.16
C PRO A 101 3.88 1.13 -0.16
N ASP A 102 4.40 2.12 -0.89
CA ASP A 102 5.17 1.89 -2.12
C ASP A 102 6.46 1.13 -1.86
N LEU A 103 7.17 1.43 -0.76
CA LEU A 103 8.37 0.69 -0.36
C LEU A 103 8.05 -0.77 -0.06
N VAL A 104 6.93 -1.06 0.62
CA VAL A 104 6.51 -2.44 0.89
C VAL A 104 6.20 -3.16 -0.42
N PHE A 105 5.48 -2.51 -1.34
CA PHE A 105 5.17 -3.08 -2.66
C PHE A 105 6.43 -3.32 -3.50
N MET A 106 7.37 -2.38 -3.47
CA MET A 106 8.68 -2.50 -4.10
C MET A 106 9.43 -3.73 -3.57
N LEU A 107 9.37 -3.95 -2.25
CA LEU A 107 10.00 -5.09 -1.60
C LEU A 107 9.35 -6.42 -2.02
N ILE A 108 8.02 -6.45 -2.25
CA ILE A 108 7.31 -7.61 -2.82
C ILE A 108 7.83 -7.91 -4.24
N LEU A 109 7.87 -6.90 -5.10
CA LEU A 109 8.34 -7.05 -6.48
C LEU A 109 9.80 -7.52 -6.54
N TRP A 110 10.64 -7.00 -5.64
CA TRP A 110 12.02 -7.42 -5.53
C TRP A 110 12.15 -8.90 -5.16
N GLN A 111 11.36 -9.38 -4.19
CA GLN A 111 11.37 -10.80 -3.85
C GLN A 111 10.86 -11.68 -4.99
N LEU A 112 9.85 -11.22 -5.72
CA LEU A 112 9.33 -11.90 -6.90
C LEU A 112 10.39 -11.97 -8.03
N HIS A 113 11.13 -10.89 -8.26
CA HIS A 113 12.25 -10.85 -9.20
C HIS A 113 13.34 -11.87 -8.82
N GLN A 114 13.73 -11.90 -7.55
CA GLN A 114 14.75 -12.83 -7.08
C GLN A 114 14.30 -14.29 -7.17
N LEU A 115 12.99 -14.53 -7.01
CA LEU A 115 12.39 -15.83 -7.22
C LEU A 115 12.50 -16.28 -8.69
N PHE A 116 12.11 -15.43 -9.64
CA PHE A 116 12.26 -15.71 -11.09
C PHE A 116 13.72 -15.92 -11.51
N ARG A 117 14.67 -15.18 -10.94
CA ARG A 117 16.11 -15.44 -11.18
C ARG A 117 16.56 -16.82 -10.69
N GLY A 118 15.99 -17.31 -9.59
CA GLY A 118 16.27 -18.66 -9.07
C GLY A 118 15.67 -19.77 -9.94
N TYR A 119 14.48 -19.55 -10.53
CA TYR A 119 13.88 -20.46 -11.51
C TYR A 119 14.81 -20.76 -12.69
N ARG A 120 15.57 -19.75 -13.15
CA ARG A 120 16.52 -19.89 -14.27
C ARG A 120 17.67 -20.86 -14.00
N HIS A 121 18.02 -21.08 -12.73
CA HIS A 121 19.12 -21.96 -12.33
C HIS A 121 18.65 -23.38 -11.94
N ALA A 122 17.39 -23.74 -12.24
CA ALA A 122 16.77 -25.01 -11.85
C ALA A 122 16.79 -25.31 -10.33
N MET A 123 16.99 -24.30 -9.48
CA MET A 123 16.99 -24.41 -8.02
C MET A 123 15.56 -24.37 -7.45
N LEU A 124 14.65 -25.18 -8.02
CA LEU A 124 13.20 -25.11 -7.75
C LEU A 124 12.82 -25.51 -6.31
N PHE A 125 13.68 -26.28 -5.63
CA PHE A 125 13.39 -26.87 -4.32
C PHE A 125 14.45 -26.58 -3.26
N THR A 126 15.17 -25.46 -3.36
CA THR A 126 16.06 -25.04 -2.27
C THR A 126 15.25 -24.43 -1.13
N PHE A 127 15.61 -24.73 0.12
CA PHE A 127 14.97 -24.14 1.32
C PHE A 127 14.93 -22.61 1.26
N SER A 128 15.94 -21.98 0.64
CA SER A 128 16.01 -20.55 0.41
C SER A 128 14.85 -20.01 -0.44
N GLN A 129 14.39 -20.75 -1.45
CA GLN A 129 13.28 -20.32 -2.32
C GLN A 129 11.93 -20.45 -1.62
N ILE A 130 11.73 -21.54 -0.84
CA ILE A 130 10.54 -21.72 -0.01
C ILE A 130 10.42 -20.62 1.04
N ARG A 131 11.56 -20.21 1.64
CA ARG A 131 11.59 -19.08 2.58
C ARG A 131 11.17 -17.76 1.91
N ARG A 132 11.56 -17.53 0.65
CA ARG A 132 11.14 -16.33 -0.11
C ARG A 132 9.64 -16.30 -0.36
N TYR A 133 9.01 -17.43 -0.70
CA TYR A 133 7.56 -17.51 -0.84
C TYR A 133 6.83 -17.10 0.45
N ARG A 134 7.30 -17.59 1.60
CA ARG A 134 6.75 -17.20 2.90
C ARG A 134 6.96 -15.72 3.19
N LEU A 135 8.12 -15.18 2.82
CA LEU A 135 8.44 -13.76 2.95
C LEU A 135 7.50 -12.91 2.08
N ILE A 136 7.26 -13.30 0.82
CA ILE A 136 6.32 -12.63 -0.08
C ILE A 136 4.92 -12.61 0.55
N GLY A 137 4.40 -13.75 0.99
CA GLY A 137 3.09 -13.81 1.65
C GLY A 137 3.01 -12.91 2.90
N LEU A 138 4.07 -12.88 3.71
CA LEU A 138 4.16 -12.00 4.88
C LEU A 138 4.21 -10.52 4.48
N LEU A 139 4.93 -10.16 3.41
CA LEU A 139 4.95 -8.79 2.89
C LEU A 139 3.58 -8.37 2.35
N LEU A 140 2.83 -9.27 1.70
CA LEU A 140 1.47 -8.97 1.27
C LEU A 140 0.58 -8.67 2.48
N CYS A 141 0.67 -9.47 3.55
CA CYS A 141 -0.05 -9.15 4.79
C CYS A 141 0.44 -7.84 5.43
N ALA A 142 1.76 -7.59 5.42
CA ALA A 142 2.33 -6.36 5.94
C ALA A 142 1.85 -5.13 5.14
N SER A 143 1.66 -5.26 3.81
CA SER A 143 1.17 -4.17 2.96
C SER A 143 -0.23 -3.69 3.36
N PHE A 144 -1.10 -4.61 3.79
CA PHE A 144 -2.41 -4.27 4.35
C PHE A 144 -2.28 -3.48 5.65
N VAL A 145 -1.43 -3.94 6.58
CA VAL A 145 -1.18 -3.27 7.86
C VAL A 145 -0.57 -1.88 7.62
N THR A 146 0.40 -1.78 6.71
CA THR A 146 0.99 -0.50 6.32
C THR A 146 -0.06 0.45 5.80
N LYS A 147 -0.93 0.01 4.88
CA LYS A 147 -1.98 0.87 4.32
C LYS A 147 -2.95 1.38 5.39
N ILE A 148 -3.38 0.52 6.32
CA ILE A 148 -4.24 0.89 7.46
C ILE A 148 -3.60 1.96 8.34
N ILE A 149 -2.27 1.94 8.52
CA ILE A 149 -1.55 2.92 9.34
C ILE A 149 -1.29 4.19 8.53
N THR A 150 -1.00 4.08 7.24
CA THR A 150 -0.66 5.20 6.37
C THR A 150 -1.82 6.16 6.18
N THR A 151 -3.05 5.67 5.99
CA THR A 151 -4.24 6.54 5.80
C THR A 151 -4.47 7.53 6.95
N PRO A 152 -4.63 7.09 8.23
CA PRO A 152 -4.83 8.02 9.34
C PRO A 152 -3.58 8.87 9.62
N LEU A 153 -2.37 8.35 9.33
CA LEU A 153 -1.13 9.10 9.48
C LEU A 153 -1.06 10.26 8.47
N LEU A 154 -1.51 10.03 7.24
CA LEU A 154 -1.58 11.04 6.20
C LEU A 154 -2.61 12.12 6.56
N ASP A 155 -3.82 11.73 6.97
CA ASP A 155 -4.86 12.65 7.47
C ASP A 155 -4.32 13.53 8.61
N THR A 156 -3.62 12.91 9.56
CA THR A 156 -3.00 13.61 10.71
C THR A 156 -1.93 14.60 10.25
N VAL A 157 -1.08 14.25 9.28
CA VAL A 157 -0.03 15.14 8.76
C VAL A 157 -0.65 16.31 7.99
N LEU A 158 -1.70 16.06 7.21
CA LEU A 158 -2.40 17.09 6.44
C LEU A 158 -3.20 18.04 7.34
N THR A 159 -3.70 17.56 8.48
CA THR A 159 -4.49 18.35 9.44
C THR A 159 -3.64 18.97 10.55
N LEU A 160 -2.39 18.54 10.74
CA LEU A 160 -1.44 19.10 11.71
C LEU A 160 -1.25 20.63 11.65
N PRO A 161 -1.20 21.29 10.47
CA PRO A 161 -1.08 22.74 10.39
C PRO A 161 -2.40 23.49 10.65
N GLY A 162 -3.53 22.77 10.77
CA GLY A 162 -4.83 23.35 11.07
C GLY A 162 -5.19 23.35 12.56
N PRO A 163 -6.33 23.96 12.91
CA PRO A 163 -6.78 24.10 14.30
C PRO A 163 -7.34 22.80 14.92
N GLU A 164 -7.79 21.84 14.10
CA GLU A 164 -8.36 20.57 14.54
C GLU A 164 -7.65 19.38 13.89
N LEU A 165 -7.27 18.40 14.74
CA LEU A 165 -6.66 17.14 14.32
C LEU A 165 -7.78 16.16 13.94
N HIS A 166 -7.89 15.85 12.65
CA HIS A 166 -8.80 14.83 12.14
C HIS A 166 -7.98 13.64 11.67
N GLY A 167 -8.29 12.46 12.21
CA GLY A 167 -7.72 11.19 11.75
C GLY A 167 -8.86 10.22 11.48
N THR A 168 -9.07 9.86 10.21
CA THR A 168 -10.09 8.89 9.85
C THR A 168 -9.47 7.53 9.54
N ILE A 169 -10.12 6.47 9.99
CA ILE A 169 -9.73 5.09 9.66
C ILE A 169 -10.79 4.56 8.71
N ASN A 170 -10.45 4.50 7.41
CA ASN A 170 -11.29 3.87 6.41
C ASN A 170 -10.71 2.49 6.06
N ILE A 171 -11.51 1.44 6.29
CA ILE A 171 -11.14 0.06 5.93
C ILE A 171 -12.04 -0.36 4.78
N GLY A 172 -11.46 -0.50 3.58
CA GLY A 172 -12.19 -0.88 2.37
C GLY A 172 -12.27 -2.41 2.17
N SER A 173 -13.27 -2.85 1.40
CA SER A 173 -13.41 -4.26 1.02
C SER A 173 -12.25 -4.76 0.15
N SER A 174 -11.64 -3.88 -0.67
CA SER A 174 -10.46 -4.19 -1.49
C SER A 174 -9.23 -4.51 -0.64
N ASP A 175 -9.10 -3.94 0.55
CA ASP A 175 -7.96 -4.17 1.43
C ASP A 175 -7.99 -5.59 2.02
N PHE A 176 -9.20 -6.08 2.34
CA PHE A 176 -9.40 -7.47 2.75
C PHE A 176 -9.04 -8.47 1.66
N GLN A 177 -9.27 -8.15 0.38
CA GLN A 177 -8.88 -9.03 -0.73
C GLN A 177 -7.36 -9.19 -0.79
N LEU A 178 -6.60 -8.11 -0.56
CA LEU A 178 -5.15 -8.14 -0.53
C LEU A 178 -4.60 -8.96 0.66
N LEU A 179 -5.21 -8.80 1.83
CA LEU A 179 -4.87 -9.61 3.02
C LEU A 179 -5.14 -11.10 2.77
N LEU A 180 -6.29 -11.43 2.18
CA LEU A 180 -6.64 -12.81 1.84
C LEU A 180 -5.64 -13.40 0.83
N ALA A 181 -5.25 -12.63 -0.19
CA ALA A 181 -4.23 -13.04 -1.15
C ALA A 181 -2.88 -13.33 -0.47
N GLY A 182 -2.44 -12.48 0.46
CA GLY A 182 -1.22 -12.70 1.25
C GLY A 182 -1.29 -13.95 2.11
N LEU A 183 -2.45 -14.22 2.71
CA LEU A 183 -2.68 -15.42 3.52
C LEU A 183 -2.67 -16.69 2.68
N ILE A 184 -3.29 -16.67 1.50
CA ILE A 184 -3.28 -17.79 0.54
C ILE A 184 -1.83 -18.10 0.09
N VAL A 185 -1.07 -17.07 -0.29
CA VAL A 185 0.34 -17.23 -0.70
C VAL A 185 1.18 -17.78 0.46
N SER A 186 0.94 -17.30 1.68
CA SER A 186 1.61 -17.81 2.89
C SER A 186 1.27 -19.27 3.16
N ALA A 187 0.01 -19.67 3.01
CA ALA A 187 -0.43 -21.05 3.16
C ALA A 187 0.22 -21.97 2.11
N LEU A 188 0.27 -21.52 0.85
CA LEU A 188 0.95 -22.25 -0.22
C LEU A 188 2.45 -22.46 0.07
N ALA A 189 3.12 -21.46 0.63
CA ALA A 189 4.51 -21.58 1.06
C ALA A 189 4.71 -22.62 2.18
N LEU A 190 3.75 -22.73 3.11
CA LEU A 190 3.77 -23.74 4.18
C LEU A 190 3.61 -25.16 3.60
N VAL A 191 2.65 -25.35 2.70
CA VAL A 191 2.42 -26.65 2.04
C VAL A 191 3.64 -27.08 1.23
N MET A 192 4.25 -26.16 0.48
CA MET A 192 5.49 -26.44 -0.27
C MET A 192 6.65 -26.85 0.65
N ARG A 193 6.75 -26.24 1.84
CA ARG A 193 7.76 -26.60 2.84
C ARG A 193 7.57 -28.01 3.34
N GLU A 194 6.34 -28.39 3.68
CA GLU A 194 6.05 -29.75 4.15
C GLU A 194 6.29 -30.78 3.06
N ALA A 195 5.81 -30.55 1.83
CA ALA A 195 6.07 -31.45 0.71
C ALA A 195 7.57 -31.67 0.47
N LYS A 196 8.38 -30.62 0.59
CA LYS A 196 9.83 -30.69 0.45
C LYS A 196 10.48 -31.47 1.61
N GLN A 197 9.98 -31.33 2.83
CA GLN A 197 10.47 -32.08 3.99
C GLN A 197 10.16 -33.57 3.86
N LEU A 198 8.93 -33.94 3.46
CA LEU A 198 8.57 -35.34 3.22
C LEU A 198 9.43 -35.97 2.12
N ALA A 199 9.72 -35.24 1.05
CA ALA A 199 10.58 -35.73 -0.03
C ALA A 199 12.02 -36.02 0.43
N ASP A 200 12.59 -35.14 1.26
CA ASP A 200 13.93 -35.34 1.84
C ASP A 200 13.96 -36.57 2.78
N GLU A 201 12.90 -36.78 3.58
CA GLU A 201 12.79 -37.93 4.50
C GLU A 201 12.67 -39.27 3.74
N GLN A 202 11.94 -39.30 2.61
CA GLN A 202 11.82 -40.52 1.79
C GLN A 202 13.10 -40.90 1.05
N GLN A 203 14.00 -39.94 0.74
CA GLN A 203 15.30 -40.26 0.16
C GLN A 203 16.27 -40.90 1.17
N LEU A 204 16.06 -40.72 2.47
CA LEU A 204 16.93 -41.25 3.53
C LEU A 204 16.56 -42.66 3.98
N THR A 205 15.42 -43.19 3.51
CA THR A 205 14.99 -44.57 3.78
C THR A 205 15.26 -45.44 2.56
N VAL A 206 16.49 -45.96 2.44
CA VAL A 206 16.85 -47.10 1.57
C VAL A 206 17.00 -48.35 2.42
#